data_AF-A0A4R7DQW7-F1
#
_entry.id   AF-A0A4R7DQW7-F1
#
_cell.length_a   1.000
_cell.length_b   1.000
_cell.length_c   1.000
_cell.angle_alpha   90.00
_cell.angle_beta   90.00
_cell.angle_gamma   90.00
#
_symmetry.space_group_name_H-M   'P 1'
#
loop_
_entity.id
_entity.type
_entity.pdbx_description
1 polymer ?
#
loop_
_entity_poly.entity_id
_entity_poly.type
_entity_poly.pdbx_seq_one_letter_code
_entity_poly.pdbx_strand_id
1 'polypeptide(L)'
;MTRAATDERKGIQRLQNILVVLLLLVLTAVAARMVLVDEPQKWRQTELDVAVSRFIDSLWLARTEWMRRGKPKEIALLYENKTQQTTVVMNEQGWPSVEPGCLQLWQHLGSNVPGSALDTELENGNCHYRINQKPWFSYKSDRGQVVRK
;
A
#
# COMPACT_ATOMS: atom_id res chain seq x y z
N MET A 1 -49.04 27.70 45.54
CA MET A 1 -48.97 27.08 44.20
C MET A 1 -47.55 27.22 43.64
N THR A 2 -46.58 26.32 43.93
CA THR A 2 -45.19 26.48 43.39
C THR A 2 -44.37 25.18 43.28
N ARG A 3 -44.94 23.99 43.50
CA ARG A 3 -44.17 22.72 43.38
C ARG A 3 -44.17 22.13 41.96
N ALA A 4 -45.29 22.22 41.23
CA ALA A 4 -45.41 21.62 39.88
C ALA A 4 -44.49 22.27 38.83
N ALA A 5 -44.39 23.61 38.81
CA ALA A 5 -43.59 24.33 37.81
C ALA A 5 -42.07 24.14 37.94
N THR A 6 -41.59 23.81 39.14
CA THR A 6 -40.16 23.58 39.41
C THR A 6 -39.73 22.18 38.96
N ASP A 7 -40.64 21.20 39.02
CA ASP A 7 -40.36 19.82 38.63
C ASP A 7 -40.37 19.63 37.10
N GLU A 8 -41.29 20.31 36.40
CA GLU A 8 -41.36 20.30 34.92
C GLU A 8 -40.10 20.88 34.27
N ARG A 9 -39.57 22.01 34.78
CA ARG A 9 -38.30 22.58 34.28
C ARG A 9 -37.12 21.64 34.49
N LYS A 10 -37.09 20.92 35.61
CA LYS A 10 -36.01 19.97 35.94
C LYS A 10 -36.10 18.71 35.09
N GLY A 11 -37.31 18.26 34.75
CA GLY A 11 -37.56 17.17 33.79
C GLY A 11 -37.14 17.52 32.38
N ILE A 12 -37.48 18.72 31.89
CA ILE A 12 -37.08 19.20 30.56
C ILE A 12 -35.56 19.35 30.46
N GLN A 13 -34.89 19.88 31.48
CA GLN A 13 -33.42 19.98 31.52
C GLN A 13 -32.74 18.60 31.52
N ARG A 14 -33.31 17.61 32.22
CA ARG A 14 -32.79 16.24 32.22
C ARG A 14 -32.95 15.57 30.86
N LEU A 15 -34.11 15.73 30.22
CA LEU A 15 -34.35 15.23 28.86
C LEU A 15 -33.39 15.88 27.86
N GLN A 16 -33.19 17.18 27.95
CA GLN A 16 -32.23 17.90 27.10
C GLN A 16 -30.80 17.39 27.30
N ASN A 17 -30.35 17.18 28.53
CA ASN A 17 -29.02 16.65 28.81
C ASN A 17 -28.86 15.22 28.30
N ILE A 18 -29.86 14.35 28.48
CA ILE A 18 -29.85 12.99 27.95
C ILE A 18 -29.73 13.02 26.43
N LEU A 19 -30.49 13.90 25.78
CA LEU A 19 -30.52 14.03 24.32
C LEU A 19 -29.16 14.52 23.78
N VAL A 20 -28.53 15.48 24.46
CA VAL A 20 -27.17 15.95 24.12
C VAL A 20 -26.14 14.83 24.28
N VAL A 21 -26.18 14.06 25.37
CA VAL A 21 -25.27 12.93 25.60
C VAL A 21 -25.47 11.85 24.54
N LEU A 22 -26.71 11.53 24.19
CA LEU A 22 -27.05 10.56 23.14
C LEU A 22 -26.50 11.02 21.78
N LEU A 23 -26.65 12.30 21.46
CA LEU A 23 -26.14 12.88 20.22
C LEU A 23 -24.61 12.84 20.18
N LEU A 24 -23.95 13.13 21.29
CA LEU A 24 -22.50 13.00 21.45
C LEU A 24 -22.03 11.55 21.26
N LEU A 25 -22.73 10.58 21.85
CA LEU A 25 -22.42 9.15 21.68
C LEU A 25 -22.60 8.67 20.24
N VAL A 26 -23.62 9.16 19.54
CA VAL A 26 -23.81 8.85 18.12
C VAL A 26 -22.67 9.44 17.30
N LEU A 27 -22.29 10.69 17.55
CA LEU A 27 -21.18 11.34 16.84
C LEU A 27 -19.84 10.64 17.08
N THR A 28 -19.55 10.22 18.32
CA THR A 28 -18.33 9.48 18.62
C THR A 28 -18.34 8.08 18.00
N ALA A 29 -19.49 7.40 17.98
CA ALA A 29 -19.62 6.10 17.30
C ALA A 29 -19.42 6.22 15.77
N VAL A 30 -19.93 7.29 15.15
CA VAL A 30 -19.73 7.58 13.73
C VAL A 30 -18.27 7.91 13.44
N ALA A 31 -17.65 8.78 14.24
CA ALA A 31 -16.23 9.11 14.10
C ALA A 31 -15.34 7.87 14.29
N ALA A 32 -15.64 7.04 15.28
CA ALA A 32 -14.94 5.77 15.50
C ALA A 32 -15.13 4.83 14.32
N ARG A 33 -16.33 4.73 13.73
CA ARG A 33 -16.51 3.93 12.50
C ARG A 33 -15.72 4.48 11.31
N MET A 34 -15.69 5.80 11.12
CA MET A 34 -14.90 6.39 10.04
C MET A 34 -13.40 6.10 10.20
N VAL A 35 -12.89 6.11 11.44
CA VAL A 35 -11.46 5.84 11.72
C VAL A 35 -11.13 4.34 11.69
N LEU A 36 -12.02 3.47 12.19
CA LEU A 36 -11.73 2.04 12.33
C LEU A 36 -12.24 1.14 11.19
N VAL A 37 -13.26 1.56 10.44
CA VAL A 37 -13.98 0.69 9.48
C VAL A 37 -13.85 1.17 8.03
N ASP A 38 -13.58 2.46 7.80
CA ASP A 38 -13.63 3.10 6.47
C ASP A 38 -12.29 3.64 5.98
N GLU A 39 -11.20 2.90 6.16
CA GLU A 39 -10.06 3.03 5.24
C GLU A 39 -10.09 1.90 4.21
N PRO A 40 -10.86 2.00 3.11
CA PRO A 40 -10.41 1.45 1.84
C PRO A 40 -9.19 2.29 1.46
N GLN A 41 -8.03 1.93 2.03
CA GLN A 41 -6.74 2.62 2.01
C GLN A 41 -6.57 3.42 0.71
N LYS A 42 -6.94 4.70 0.73
CA LYS A 42 -6.90 5.57 -0.44
C LYS A 42 -5.45 6.00 -0.61
N TRP A 43 -4.64 5.09 -1.16
CA TRP A 43 -3.25 5.37 -1.53
C TRP A 43 -3.21 6.67 -2.33
N ARG A 44 -2.51 7.67 -1.80
CA ARG A 44 -2.38 8.93 -2.53
C ARG A 44 -1.64 8.64 -3.83
N GLN A 45 -2.07 9.26 -4.92
CA GLN A 45 -1.40 9.11 -6.24
C GLN A 45 0.12 9.35 -6.12
N THR A 46 0.52 10.34 -5.31
CA THR A 46 1.94 10.60 -4.99
C THR A 46 2.66 9.41 -4.33
N GLU A 47 2.02 8.71 -3.40
CA GLU A 47 2.62 7.55 -2.73
C GLU A 47 2.81 6.39 -3.70
N LEU A 48 1.83 6.17 -4.57
CA LEU A 48 1.92 5.20 -5.65
C LEU A 48 3.06 5.56 -6.61
N ASP A 49 3.11 6.81 -7.09
CA ASP A 49 4.18 7.25 -7.98
C ASP A 49 5.58 7.08 -7.36
N VAL A 50 5.73 7.39 -6.07
CA VAL A 50 6.98 7.16 -5.33
C VAL A 50 7.31 5.67 -5.26
N ALA A 51 6.33 4.81 -5.02
CA ALA A 51 6.55 3.36 -4.96
C ALA A 51 6.99 2.80 -6.33
N VAL A 52 6.38 3.23 -7.44
CA VAL A 52 6.83 2.84 -8.79
C VAL A 52 8.23 3.33 -9.09
N SER A 53 8.56 4.57 -8.73
CA SER A 53 9.90 5.12 -8.94
C SER A 53 10.95 4.33 -8.14
N ARG A 54 10.68 3.98 -6.88
CA ARG A 54 11.59 3.13 -6.09
C ARG A 54 11.78 1.74 -6.68
N PHE A 55 10.71 1.17 -7.24
CA PHE A 55 10.79 -0.10 -7.95
C PHE A 55 11.74 0.02 -9.16
N ILE A 56 11.59 1.08 -9.97
CA ILE A 56 12.48 1.37 -11.11
C ILE A 56 13.93 1.55 -10.65
N ASP A 57 14.18 2.31 -9.59
CA ASP A 57 15.51 2.52 -9.04
C ASP A 57 16.14 1.19 -8.59
N SER A 58 15.36 0.32 -7.97
CA SER A 58 15.80 -1.01 -7.53
C SER A 58 16.12 -1.93 -8.72
N LEU A 59 15.36 -1.85 -9.82
CA LEU A 59 15.69 -2.55 -11.07
C LEU A 59 17.04 -2.11 -11.63
N TRP A 60 17.31 -0.81 -11.63
CA TRP A 60 18.59 -0.28 -12.08
C TRP A 60 19.74 -0.68 -11.18
N LEU A 61 19.55 -0.62 -9.86
CA LEU A 61 20.52 -1.10 -8.88
C LEU A 61 20.83 -2.60 -9.06
N ALA A 62 19.79 -3.41 -9.32
CA ALA A 62 19.96 -4.82 -9.63
C ALA A 62 20.84 -5.03 -10.87
N ARG A 63 20.54 -4.29 -11.95
CA ARG A 63 21.31 -4.37 -13.18
C ARG A 63 22.76 -3.93 -13.00
N THR A 64 23.02 -2.85 -12.28
CA THR A 64 24.39 -2.39 -12.02
C THR A 64 25.18 -3.40 -11.21
N GLU A 65 24.57 -3.98 -10.18
CA GLU A 65 25.21 -5.02 -9.36
C GLU A 65 25.47 -6.31 -10.16
N TRP A 66 24.53 -6.71 -11.01
CA TRP A 66 24.69 -7.83 -11.92
C TRP A 66 25.86 -7.63 -12.88
N MET A 67 25.98 -6.44 -13.49
CA MET A 67 27.12 -6.10 -14.35
C MET A 67 28.44 -6.11 -13.56
N ARG A 68 28.43 -5.54 -12.35
CA ARG A 68 29.61 -5.45 -11.47
C ARG A 68 30.13 -6.82 -11.05
N ARG A 69 29.23 -7.79 -10.80
CA ARG A 69 29.57 -9.15 -10.38
C ARG A 69 29.88 -10.12 -11.52
N GLY A 70 29.90 -9.65 -12.77
CA GLY A 70 30.19 -10.51 -13.91
C GLY A 70 29.01 -11.38 -14.35
N LYS A 71 27.77 -10.88 -14.19
CA LYS A 71 26.53 -11.47 -14.70
C LYS A 71 26.08 -12.78 -14.04
N PRO A 72 26.04 -12.87 -12.69
CA PRO A 72 25.56 -14.07 -12.01
C PRO A 72 24.05 -14.29 -12.23
N LYS A 73 23.58 -15.53 -12.04
CA LYS A 73 22.14 -15.86 -12.07
C LYS A 73 21.35 -15.22 -10.93
N GLU A 74 22.02 -14.95 -9.81
CA GLU A 74 21.43 -14.35 -8.62
C GLU A 74 22.33 -13.24 -8.09
N ILE A 75 21.70 -12.17 -7.61
CA ILE A 75 22.40 -11.06 -6.95
C ILE A 75 21.81 -10.84 -5.56
N ALA A 76 22.68 -10.42 -4.64
CA ALA A 76 22.27 -9.91 -3.34
C ALA A 76 22.15 -8.40 -3.42
N LEU A 77 20.93 -7.87 -3.29
CA LEU A 77 20.67 -6.44 -3.14
C LEU A 77 20.76 -6.05 -1.67
N LEU A 78 21.59 -5.05 -1.39
CA LEU A 78 21.74 -4.41 -0.09
C LEU A 78 21.03 -3.05 -0.15
N TYR A 79 19.94 -2.90 0.59
CA TYR A 79 19.25 -1.62 0.72
C TYR A 79 19.96 -0.72 1.74
N GLU A 80 19.82 0.60 1.59
CA GLU A 80 20.49 1.60 2.45
C GLU A 80 20.22 1.41 3.95
N ASN A 81 19.14 0.71 4.32
CA ASN A 81 18.82 0.34 5.69
C ASN A 81 19.52 -0.94 6.21
N LYS A 82 20.65 -1.36 5.61
CA LYS A 82 21.73 -2.22 6.14
C LYS A 82 21.39 -3.52 6.90
N THR A 83 20.14 -3.99 6.93
CA THR A 83 19.74 -5.22 7.65
C THR A 83 18.91 -6.18 6.81
N GLN A 84 18.36 -5.73 5.68
CA GLN A 84 17.67 -6.60 4.72
C GLN A 84 18.51 -6.77 3.46
N GLN A 85 19.11 -7.95 3.36
CA GLN A 85 19.67 -8.47 2.12
C GLN A 85 18.58 -9.28 1.43
N THR A 86 18.26 -8.93 0.18
CA THR A 86 17.30 -9.68 -0.64
C THR A 86 18.03 -10.29 -1.81
N THR A 87 17.81 -11.58 -2.06
CA THR A 87 18.33 -12.26 -3.23
C THR A 87 17.35 -12.09 -4.38
N VAL A 88 17.85 -11.60 -5.51
CA VAL A 88 17.07 -11.39 -6.73
C VAL A 88 17.64 -12.26 -7.83
N VAL A 89 16.77 -13.07 -8.44
CA VAL A 89 17.09 -13.86 -9.63
C VAL A 89 17.12 -12.93 -10.83
N MET A 90 18.16 -13.03 -11.65
CA MET A 90 18.36 -12.23 -12.86
C MET A 90 18.15 -13.10 -14.10
N ASN A 91 17.51 -12.56 -15.13
CA ASN A 91 17.44 -13.20 -16.43
C ASN A 91 18.73 -13.00 -17.25
N GLU A 92 18.81 -13.65 -18.40
CA GLU A 92 19.98 -13.57 -19.29
C GLU A 92 20.21 -12.17 -19.86
N GLN A 93 19.17 -11.33 -19.91
CA GLN A 93 19.21 -9.94 -20.36
C GLN A 93 19.72 -8.97 -19.27
N GLY A 94 19.98 -9.46 -18.06
CA GLY A 94 20.52 -8.69 -16.94
C GLY A 94 19.48 -7.88 -16.19
N TRP A 95 18.23 -8.35 -16.19
CA TRP A 95 17.11 -7.75 -15.46
C TRP A 95 16.53 -8.73 -14.43
N PRO A 96 15.94 -8.24 -13.33
CA PRO A 96 15.22 -9.09 -12.39
C PRO A 96 14.18 -9.97 -13.09
N SER A 97 14.26 -11.27 -12.82
CA SER A 97 13.33 -12.27 -13.34
C SER A 97 11.95 -12.11 -12.70
N VAL A 98 10.93 -12.59 -13.41
CA VAL A 98 9.57 -12.69 -12.88
C VAL A 98 9.38 -13.89 -11.96
N GLU A 99 10.35 -14.80 -11.89
CA GLU A 99 10.35 -15.95 -10.98
C GLU A 99 10.81 -15.55 -9.57
N PRO A 100 10.18 -16.06 -8.49
CA PRO A 100 9.11 -17.07 -8.47
C PRO A 100 7.71 -16.51 -8.74
N GLY A 101 7.55 -15.19 -8.80
CA GLY A 101 6.28 -14.55 -9.14
C GLY A 101 6.35 -13.02 -9.06
N CYS A 102 5.39 -12.37 -9.70
CA CYS A 102 5.29 -10.90 -9.74
C CYS A 102 5.10 -10.28 -8.35
N LEU A 103 4.35 -10.95 -7.47
CA LEU A 103 4.16 -10.48 -6.11
C LEU A 103 5.47 -10.51 -5.31
N GLN A 104 6.23 -11.61 -5.38
CA GLN A 104 7.53 -11.69 -4.70
C GLN A 104 8.52 -10.67 -5.28
N LEU A 105 8.53 -10.50 -6.60
CA LEU A 105 9.35 -9.48 -7.25
C LEU A 105 9.03 -8.08 -6.72
N TRP A 106 7.75 -7.74 -6.56
CA TRP A 106 7.33 -6.48 -5.95
C TRP A 106 7.77 -6.38 -4.48
N GLN A 107 7.59 -7.43 -3.68
CA GLN A 107 8.01 -7.41 -2.27
C GLN A 107 9.51 -7.19 -2.12
N HIS A 108 10.30 -7.76 -3.04
CA HIS A 108 11.75 -7.60 -3.06
C HIS A 108 12.21 -6.21 -3.49
N LEU A 109 11.47 -5.51 -4.37
CA LEU A 109 11.94 -4.28 -5.04
C LEU A 109 11.12 -3.01 -4.75
N GLY A 110 9.84 -3.15 -4.38
CA GLY A 110 8.85 -2.08 -4.31
C GLY A 110 8.56 -1.52 -2.92
N SER A 111 8.95 -2.25 -1.85
CA SER A 111 9.03 -1.93 -0.40
C SER A 111 7.85 -1.23 0.32
N ASN A 112 7.09 -0.33 -0.31
CA ASN A 112 6.16 0.57 0.39
C ASN A 112 4.68 0.20 0.28
N VAL A 113 4.27 -0.42 -0.83
CA VAL A 113 2.88 -0.88 -0.98
C VAL A 113 2.84 -2.33 -0.51
N PRO A 114 2.04 -2.68 0.52
CA PRO A 114 1.94 -4.03 1.01
C PRO A 114 1.38 -4.92 -0.09
N GLY A 115 1.91 -6.14 -0.20
CA GLY A 115 1.47 -7.11 -1.20
C GLY A 115 -0.02 -7.43 -1.12
N SER A 116 -0.65 -7.30 0.05
CA SER A 116 -2.10 -7.51 0.24
C SER A 116 -2.98 -6.47 -0.47
N ALA A 117 -2.44 -5.31 -0.83
CA ALA A 117 -3.15 -4.27 -1.59
C ALA A 117 -2.98 -4.42 -3.11
N LEU A 118 -2.22 -5.42 -3.55
CA LEU A 118 -1.85 -5.62 -4.96
C LEU A 118 -2.45 -6.90 -5.51
N ASP A 119 -3.11 -6.77 -6.66
CA ASP A 119 -3.41 -7.90 -7.52
C ASP A 119 -2.31 -7.98 -8.59
N THR A 120 -1.67 -9.14 -8.71
CA THR A 120 -0.59 -9.36 -9.68
C THR A 120 -0.96 -10.44 -10.68
N GLU A 121 -0.65 -10.20 -11.95
CA GLU A 121 -0.85 -11.17 -13.04
C GLU A 121 0.43 -11.31 -13.86
N LEU A 122 0.80 -12.55 -14.19
CA LEU A 122 1.92 -12.87 -15.06
C LEU A 122 1.40 -13.24 -16.44
N GLU A 123 1.70 -12.42 -17.45
CA GLU A 123 1.27 -12.64 -18.83
C GLU A 123 2.47 -12.48 -19.77
N ASN A 124 2.81 -13.53 -20.53
CA ASN A 124 3.91 -13.51 -21.51
C ASN A 124 5.26 -13.01 -20.95
N GLY A 125 5.60 -13.38 -19.71
CA GLY A 125 6.83 -12.92 -19.04
C GLY A 125 6.80 -11.47 -18.53
N ASN A 126 5.63 -10.83 -18.56
CA ASN A 126 5.39 -9.50 -18.03
C ASN A 126 4.55 -9.57 -16.75
N CYS A 127 4.92 -8.75 -15.77
CA CYS A 127 4.15 -8.61 -14.55
C CYS A 127 3.21 -7.41 -14.64
N HIS A 128 1.94 -7.64 -14.42
CA HIS A 128 0.90 -6.63 -14.37
C HIS A 128 0.47 -6.42 -12.93
N TYR A 129 0.55 -5.17 -12.45
CA TYR A 129 0.19 -4.80 -11.08
C TYR A 129 -1.09 -3.96 -11.11
N ARG A 130 -2.06 -4.33 -10.28
CA ARG A 130 -3.33 -3.61 -10.11
C ARG A 130 -3.56 -3.30 -8.63
N ILE A 131 -4.24 -2.19 -8.37
CA ILE A 131 -4.68 -1.80 -7.03
C ILE A 131 -6.19 -1.61 -7.08
N ASN A 132 -6.94 -2.31 -6.21
CA ASN A 132 -8.40 -2.29 -6.22
C ASN A 132 -8.97 -2.57 -7.63
N GLN A 133 -8.44 -3.61 -8.29
CA GLN A 133 -8.77 -4.01 -9.68
C GLN A 133 -8.43 -2.98 -10.78
N LYS A 134 -7.91 -1.80 -10.45
CA LYS A 134 -7.48 -0.80 -11.44
C LYS A 134 -6.04 -1.07 -11.88
N PRO A 135 -5.76 -1.16 -13.20
CA PRO A 135 -4.39 -1.24 -13.70
C PRO A 135 -3.53 -0.09 -13.17
N TRP A 136 -2.34 -0.41 -12.67
CA TRP A 136 -1.42 0.58 -12.11
C TRP A 136 -0.16 0.71 -12.97
N PHE A 137 0.62 -0.38 -13.10
CA PHE A 137 1.75 -0.43 -14.03
C PHE A 137 2.04 -1.88 -14.45
N SER A 138 2.85 -2.03 -15.49
CA SER A 138 3.39 -3.33 -15.90
C SER A 138 4.91 -3.29 -16.01
N TYR A 139 5.56 -4.39 -15.64
CA TYR A 139 6.98 -4.62 -15.79
C TYR A 139 7.25 -5.67 -16.87
N LYS A 140 8.10 -5.33 -17.84
CA LYS A 140 8.57 -6.24 -18.89
C LYS A 140 9.98 -6.69 -18.58
N SER A 141 10.13 -7.97 -18.23
CA SER A 141 11.41 -8.53 -17.78
C SER A 141 12.44 -8.65 -18.91
N ASP A 142 12.01 -8.83 -20.16
CA ASP A 142 12.87 -8.91 -21.35
C ASP A 142 13.78 -7.68 -21.52
N ARG A 143 13.27 -6.49 -21.16
CA ARG A 143 13.90 -5.20 -21.41
C ARG A 143 14.07 -4.34 -20.16
N GLY A 144 13.62 -4.82 -19.00
CA GLY A 144 13.65 -4.05 -17.75
C GLY A 144 12.73 -2.84 -17.78
N GLN A 145 11.69 -2.87 -18.61
CA GLN A 145 10.86 -1.70 -18.89
C GLN A 145 9.67 -1.65 -17.93
N VAL A 146 9.41 -0.49 -17.34
CA VAL A 146 8.18 -0.20 -16.59
C VAL A 146 7.27 0.69 -17.44
N VAL A 147 6.01 0.28 -17.59
CA VAL A 147 4.97 1.01 -18.33
C VAL A 147 3.85 1.37 -17.36
N ARG A 148 3.67 2.67 -17.09
CA ARG A 148 2.59 3.20 -16.24
C ARG A 148 1.27 3.26 -17.02
N LYS A 149 0.14 3.16 -16.32
CA LYS A 149 -1.22 3.21 -16.88
C LYS A 149 -1.98 4.43 -16.43
#